data_AF-N6V0H3-F1
#
_entry.id   AF-N6V0H3-F1
#
_cell.length_a   1.000
_cell.length_b   1.000
_cell.length_c   1.000
_cell.angle_alpha   90.00
_cell.angle_beta   90.00
_cell.angle_gamma   90.00
#
_symmetry.space_group_name_H-M   'P 1'
#
loop_
_entity.id
_entity.type
_entity.pdbx_description
1 polymer ?
#
loop_
_entity_poly.entity_id
_entity_poly.type
_entity_poly.pdbx_seq_one_letter_code
_entity_poly.pdbx_strand_id
1 'polypeptide(L)'
;MCINTSSFCVVVRISFSKAAHNYGFRIRAHDSRACWGQACRHIPPHRSNACNRRSNSVRLRYAPRSIVRMLSLCSVAIVTATAPPSFAAGQQSDIPAWLAAHLGQGDGQVARPVLQRARALYMRKVSEGKVSNPCYFAMDATRPNDPVDGGRFYIVCEATQTFRVVSSGHGSGRDLKGVANFGNGRMCAKNFGNAMDSNLTTGGSYMTEETKTTFKGYYRSSQTKNMAFLRSFLQFDGEGETANARQRAIGGHAAAKVAGICMKKDPQSPYANRDGYVPLGKLVEYAGGRSDGCTSWSASDANQIISMVKDNPTTLYIYPESADINAVAKTVAAGRSAAQAGLYWNDSCLKEIGAPKFWPKETLEPVIVQYKKDHPAPPARPIPICE
;
A
#
# COMPACT_ATOMS: atom_id res chain seq x y z
N MET A 1 15.24 4.72 -39.43
CA MET A 1 13.94 5.42 -39.50
C MET A 1 13.22 4.92 -40.74
N CYS A 2 11.89 4.75 -40.68
CA CYS A 2 10.97 4.07 -41.64
C CYS A 2 10.81 2.54 -41.48
N ILE A 3 9.76 2.20 -40.70
CA ILE A 3 8.62 1.30 -40.96
C ILE A 3 8.86 0.07 -41.86
N ASN A 4 8.56 -1.11 -41.31
CA ASN A 4 7.95 -2.19 -42.09
C ASN A 4 6.83 -2.87 -41.27
N THR A 5 5.67 -2.97 -41.89
CA THR A 5 4.37 -3.43 -41.36
C THR A 5 4.14 -4.89 -41.72
N SER A 6 3.50 -5.66 -40.84
CA SER A 6 2.82 -6.91 -41.20
C SER A 6 1.66 -7.14 -40.25
N SER A 7 0.49 -6.65 -40.65
CA SER A 7 -0.81 -6.97 -40.07
C SER A 7 -1.25 -8.35 -40.52
N PHE A 8 -1.60 -9.25 -39.60
CA PHE A 8 -2.44 -10.40 -39.90
C PHE A 8 -3.88 -10.06 -39.52
N CYS A 9 -4.74 -10.04 -40.54
CA CYS A 9 -6.18 -9.94 -40.43
C CYS A 9 -6.75 -11.36 -40.28
N VAL A 10 -7.42 -11.67 -39.17
CA VAL A 10 -8.22 -12.90 -39.03
C VAL A 10 -9.68 -12.50 -39.10
N VAL A 11 -10.32 -12.85 -40.21
CA VAL A 11 -11.77 -12.80 -40.39
C VAL A 11 -12.39 -13.91 -39.55
N VAL A 12 -13.13 -13.57 -38.50
CA VAL A 12 -13.96 -14.52 -37.77
C VAL A 12 -15.40 -14.37 -38.26
N ARG A 13 -15.87 -15.35 -39.03
CA ARG A 13 -17.30 -15.58 -39.28
C ARG A 13 -17.96 -16.01 -37.97
N ILE A 14 -18.97 -15.27 -37.53
CA ILE A 14 -19.87 -15.70 -36.45
C ILE A 14 -21.11 -16.30 -37.10
N SER A 15 -21.27 -17.62 -37.00
CA SER A 15 -22.53 -18.32 -37.27
C SER A 15 -23.22 -18.59 -35.94
N PHE A 16 -24.49 -18.20 -35.83
CA PHE A 16 -25.33 -18.55 -34.68
C PHE A 16 -25.84 -19.99 -34.84
N SER A 17 -25.64 -20.81 -33.82
CA SER A 17 -26.42 -22.04 -33.63
C SER A 17 -26.80 -22.20 -32.16
N LYS A 18 -28.10 -22.39 -31.94
CA LYS A 18 -28.75 -22.71 -30.66
C LYS A 18 -28.38 -24.14 -30.25
N ALA A 19 -27.84 -24.32 -29.05
CA ALA A 19 -28.11 -25.52 -28.24
C ALA A 19 -27.67 -25.31 -26.78
N ALA A 20 -28.54 -25.73 -25.87
CA ALA A 20 -28.40 -25.70 -24.43
C ALA A 20 -27.43 -26.77 -23.91
N HIS A 21 -26.70 -26.45 -22.85
CA HIS A 21 -26.64 -27.18 -21.56
C HIS A 21 -25.34 -26.90 -20.78
N ASN A 22 -25.51 -26.80 -19.47
CA ASN A 22 -24.50 -26.91 -18.40
C ASN A 22 -23.42 -25.83 -18.27
N TYR A 23 -23.72 -24.79 -17.49
CA TYR A 23 -22.70 -24.08 -16.70
C TYR A 23 -23.18 -23.79 -15.27
N GLY A 24 -22.50 -24.42 -14.31
CA GLY A 24 -22.69 -24.18 -12.87
C GLY A 24 -21.89 -22.97 -12.38
N PHE A 25 -22.59 -21.89 -12.01
CA PHE A 25 -22.06 -20.72 -11.26
C PHE A 25 -21.80 -21.00 -9.76
N ARG A 26 -20.61 -21.47 -9.40
CA ARG A 26 -20.15 -21.48 -7.99
C ARG A 26 -19.98 -20.04 -7.49
N ILE A 27 -20.68 -19.68 -6.41
CA ILE A 27 -20.37 -18.48 -5.63
C ILE A 27 -19.05 -18.76 -4.89
N ARG A 28 -17.98 -18.06 -5.28
CA ARG A 28 -16.69 -18.07 -4.58
C ARG A 28 -16.61 -16.81 -3.71
N ALA A 29 -16.47 -17.00 -2.40
CA ALA A 29 -15.83 -16.00 -1.57
C ALA A 29 -14.41 -15.76 -2.13
N HIS A 30 -13.96 -14.51 -2.14
CA HIS A 30 -12.60 -14.17 -2.56
C HIS A 30 -11.61 -14.88 -1.63
N ASP A 31 -11.08 -15.99 -2.12
CA ASP A 31 -9.91 -16.68 -1.61
C ASP A 31 -8.90 -16.72 -2.77
N SER A 32 -7.76 -16.10 -2.55
CA SER A 32 -6.66 -15.99 -3.49
C SER A 32 -6.08 -17.38 -3.76
N ARG A 33 -6.55 -18.05 -4.82
CA ARG A 33 -5.92 -19.26 -5.37
C ARG A 33 -5.81 -19.14 -6.88
N ALA A 34 -4.58 -18.88 -7.32
CA ALA A 34 -4.12 -19.11 -8.68
C ALA A 34 -4.17 -20.63 -8.97
N CYS A 35 -4.81 -20.98 -10.08
CA CYS A 35 -4.70 -22.30 -10.69
C CYS A 35 -3.32 -22.45 -11.32
N TRP A 36 -2.57 -23.50 -10.95
CA TRP A 36 -1.64 -24.18 -11.87
C TRP A 36 -1.73 -25.68 -11.62
N GLY A 37 -1.99 -26.46 -12.67
CA GLY A 37 -2.00 -27.91 -12.60
C GLY A 37 -2.50 -28.59 -13.87
N GLN A 38 -1.60 -28.76 -14.85
CA GLN A 38 -1.44 -29.85 -15.83
C GLN A 38 -0.49 -29.35 -16.93
N ALA A 39 0.48 -30.07 -17.48
CA ALA A 39 1.19 -31.29 -17.16
C ALA A 39 2.39 -31.32 -18.13
N CYS A 40 3.61 -31.55 -17.66
CA CYS A 40 4.73 -31.96 -18.52
C CYS A 40 5.43 -33.16 -17.90
N ARG A 41 5.60 -34.20 -18.73
CA ARG A 41 6.14 -35.52 -18.38
C ARG A 41 7.66 -35.50 -18.24
N HIS A 42 8.14 -36.50 -17.52
CA HIS A 42 9.53 -36.91 -17.24
C HIS A 42 10.47 -37.00 -18.45
N ILE A 43 11.75 -36.61 -18.24
CA ILE A 43 12.98 -37.30 -18.69
C ILE A 43 14.09 -37.09 -17.60
N PRO A 44 14.88 -38.12 -17.19
CA PRO A 44 15.85 -38.09 -16.08
C PRO A 44 17.31 -37.70 -16.50
N PRO A 45 18.28 -37.61 -15.54
CA PRO A 45 19.53 -36.86 -15.70
C PRO A 45 20.77 -37.71 -16.06
N HIS A 46 21.83 -37.06 -16.57
CA HIS A 46 23.16 -37.66 -16.66
C HIS A 46 24.27 -36.79 -16.05
N ARG A 47 25.26 -37.51 -15.52
CA ARG A 47 26.37 -37.16 -14.64
C ARG A 47 27.60 -36.56 -15.34
N SER A 48 28.36 -35.82 -14.52
CA SER A 48 29.84 -35.74 -14.35
C SER A 48 30.79 -35.76 -15.55
N ASN A 49 31.73 -34.80 -15.58
CA ASN A 49 33.19 -34.98 -15.40
C ASN A 49 33.87 -33.61 -15.62
N ALA A 50 34.51 -33.01 -14.62
CA ALA A 50 35.93 -33.15 -14.30
C ALA A 50 36.86 -32.79 -15.48
N CYS A 51 37.54 -31.65 -15.39
CA CYS A 51 38.97 -31.60 -15.70
C CYS A 51 39.67 -30.45 -14.94
N ASN A 52 40.89 -30.77 -14.53
CA ASN A 52 41.72 -30.14 -13.51
C ASN A 52 42.97 -29.55 -14.20
N ARG A 53 43.75 -28.74 -13.46
CA ARG A 53 45.14 -28.30 -13.72
C ARG A 53 45.30 -27.24 -14.83
N ARG A 54 46.18 -26.24 -14.74
CA ARG A 54 47.52 -26.14 -14.09
C ARG A 54 47.83 -24.64 -13.88
N SER A 55 48.14 -24.22 -12.66
CA SER A 55 49.44 -23.66 -12.23
C SER A 55 50.41 -23.25 -13.35
N ASN A 56 50.82 -21.98 -13.35
CA ASN A 56 52.24 -21.63 -13.40
C ASN A 56 52.50 -20.25 -12.78
N SER A 57 53.53 -20.23 -11.96
CA SER A 57 54.08 -19.11 -11.20
C SER A 57 55.53 -18.90 -11.62
N VAL A 58 55.94 -17.68 -11.96
CA VAL A 58 57.34 -17.18 -11.95
C VAL A 58 57.24 -15.65 -11.76
N ARG A 59 57.55 -15.04 -10.60
CA ARG A 59 58.85 -14.50 -10.11
C ARG A 59 59.61 -13.67 -11.17
N LEU A 60 60.36 -12.59 -10.92
CA LEU A 60 60.70 -11.71 -9.79
C LEU A 60 61.70 -10.65 -10.36
N ARG A 61 61.86 -9.51 -9.67
CA ARG A 61 62.99 -8.53 -9.70
C ARG A 61 62.92 -7.47 -10.83
N TYR A 62 63.31 -6.20 -10.69
CA TYR A 62 64.21 -5.46 -9.80
C TYR A 62 63.73 -3.99 -9.63
N ALA A 63 64.06 -3.35 -8.51
CA ALA A 63 63.98 -1.89 -8.22
C ALA A 63 65.38 -1.23 -8.50
N PRO A 64 65.73 0.01 -8.05
CA PRO A 64 65.15 1.36 -8.09
C PRO A 64 66.18 2.45 -8.57
N ARG A 65 65.85 3.76 -8.37
CA ARG A 65 66.70 5.00 -8.43
C ARG A 65 66.85 5.63 -9.83
N SER A 66 66.87 6.94 -10.05
CA SER A 66 67.32 8.05 -9.22
C SER A 66 66.77 9.42 -9.68
N ILE A 67 66.97 10.39 -8.80
CA ILE A 67 66.61 11.82 -8.79
C ILE A 67 67.39 12.62 -9.84
N VAL A 68 66.72 13.55 -10.55
CA VAL A 68 67.32 14.82 -11.00
C VAL A 68 66.28 15.95 -10.88
N ARG A 69 66.67 16.99 -10.13
CA ARG A 69 66.01 18.30 -10.01
C ARG A 69 66.30 19.13 -11.28
N MET A 70 65.29 19.77 -11.84
CA MET A 70 65.45 21.09 -12.45
C MET A 70 64.23 21.95 -12.15
N LEU A 71 64.50 23.07 -11.50
CA LEU A 71 63.60 24.21 -11.33
C LEU A 71 63.36 24.85 -12.70
N SER A 72 62.11 25.10 -13.06
CA SER A 72 61.79 26.20 -13.97
C SER A 72 60.45 26.81 -13.56
N LEU A 73 60.52 28.09 -13.21
CA LEU A 73 59.41 28.91 -12.79
C LEU A 73 58.54 29.27 -14.01
N CYS A 74 57.30 28.80 -14.01
CA CYS A 74 56.21 29.46 -14.74
C CYS A 74 55.06 29.71 -13.76
N SER A 75 55.01 30.92 -13.24
CA SER A 75 53.91 31.45 -12.44
C SER A 75 52.67 31.57 -13.31
N VAL A 76 51.81 30.55 -13.32
CA VAL A 76 50.45 30.66 -13.83
C VAL A 76 49.59 31.21 -12.70
N ALA A 77 49.19 32.48 -12.82
CA ALA A 77 48.19 33.09 -11.97
C ALA A 77 46.83 32.42 -12.24
N ILE A 78 46.46 31.45 -11.41
CA ILE A 78 45.10 30.91 -11.38
C ILE A 78 44.25 31.94 -10.62
N VAL A 79 43.47 32.72 -11.36
CA VAL A 79 42.37 33.51 -10.81
C VAL A 79 41.32 32.51 -10.34
N THR A 80 41.35 32.12 -9.07
CA THR A 80 40.23 31.44 -8.42
C THR A 80 39.12 32.45 -8.25
N ALA A 81 38.24 32.54 -9.25
CA ALA A 81 36.93 33.13 -9.07
C ALA A 81 36.21 32.32 -7.99
N THR A 82 36.24 32.80 -6.76
CA THR A 82 35.36 32.36 -5.69
C THR A 82 33.95 32.77 -6.09
N ALA A 83 33.29 31.93 -6.89
CA ALA A 83 31.85 31.98 -6.97
C ALA A 83 31.34 31.84 -5.53
N PRO A 84 30.45 32.74 -5.04
CA PRO A 84 29.77 32.47 -3.80
C PRO A 84 29.12 31.08 -3.95
N PRO A 85 29.13 30.23 -2.91
CA PRO A 85 28.29 29.05 -2.94
C PRO A 85 26.87 29.54 -3.24
N SER A 86 26.38 29.22 -4.44
CA SER A 86 24.96 29.18 -4.69
C SER A 86 24.43 28.06 -3.80
N PHE A 87 24.23 28.38 -2.53
CA PHE A 87 23.17 27.76 -1.78
C PHE A 87 21.92 28.11 -2.59
N ALA A 88 21.50 27.18 -3.44
CA ALA A 88 20.08 26.99 -3.61
C ALA A 88 19.56 26.79 -2.19
N ALA A 89 19.12 27.88 -1.56
CA ALA A 89 18.29 27.83 -0.39
C ALA A 89 17.11 26.95 -0.83
N GLY A 90 17.18 25.67 -0.46
CA GLY A 90 16.15 24.70 -0.80
C GLY A 90 14.82 25.31 -0.40
N GLN A 91 13.96 25.52 -1.40
CA GLN A 91 12.73 26.31 -1.35
C GLN A 91 12.13 26.35 0.04
N GLN A 92 12.39 27.45 0.72
CA GLN A 92 11.79 27.76 1.99
C GLN A 92 10.30 28.06 1.71
N SER A 93 9.51 26.99 1.75
CA SER A 93 8.05 26.93 1.73
C SER A 93 7.32 27.15 0.38
N ASP A 94 7.32 26.14 -0.50
CA ASP A 94 6.30 25.98 -1.56
C ASP A 94 4.88 25.70 -1.01
N ILE A 95 4.67 25.78 0.31
CA ILE A 95 3.38 25.52 0.95
C ILE A 95 2.62 26.86 1.04
N PRO A 96 1.39 26.95 0.48
CA PRO A 96 0.57 28.15 0.60
C PRO A 96 0.33 28.58 2.05
N ALA A 97 0.28 29.89 2.30
CA ALA A 97 0.15 30.44 3.66
C ALA A 97 -1.08 29.91 4.43
N TRP A 98 -2.22 29.75 3.76
CA TRP A 98 -3.44 29.20 4.36
C TRP A 98 -3.22 27.77 4.89
N LEU A 99 -2.42 26.98 4.17
CA LEU A 99 -2.14 25.59 4.49
C LEU A 99 -1.06 25.47 5.58
N ALA A 100 -0.21 26.49 5.73
CA ALA A 100 0.76 26.56 6.81
C ALA A 100 0.11 26.57 8.21
N ALA A 101 -1.12 27.06 8.34
CA ALA A 101 -1.88 27.02 9.60
C ALA A 101 -2.22 25.59 10.05
N HIS A 102 -2.22 24.62 9.12
CA HIS A 102 -2.50 23.22 9.40
C HIS A 102 -1.22 22.39 9.60
N LEU A 103 -0.03 22.98 9.51
CA LEU A 103 1.22 22.29 9.73
C LEU A 103 1.49 22.09 11.22
N GLY A 104 1.82 20.86 11.59
CA GLY A 104 2.21 20.52 12.95
C GLY A 104 1.99 19.05 13.24
N GLN A 105 2.05 18.69 14.52
CA GLN A 105 1.84 17.31 14.98
C GLN A 105 0.65 17.17 15.94
N GLY A 106 -0.02 18.29 16.27
CA GLY A 106 -1.19 18.33 17.13
C GLY A 106 -2.48 17.92 16.41
N ASP A 107 -3.59 17.95 17.15
CA ASP A 107 -4.89 17.55 16.62
C ASP A 107 -5.33 18.47 15.48
N GLY A 108 -5.91 17.87 14.44
CA GLY A 108 -6.30 18.62 13.25
C GLY A 108 -5.13 19.10 12.37
N GLN A 109 -3.88 18.76 12.71
CA GLN A 109 -2.69 19.16 11.94
C GLN A 109 -2.08 18.00 11.15
N VAL A 110 -1.30 18.35 10.12
CA VAL A 110 -0.52 17.42 9.30
C VAL A 110 0.97 17.73 9.45
N ALA A 111 1.77 16.68 9.63
CA ALA A 111 3.21 16.84 9.70
C ALA A 111 3.77 17.30 8.35
N ARG A 112 4.76 18.20 8.42
CA ARG A 112 5.40 18.79 7.23
C ARG A 112 5.84 17.76 6.16
N PRO A 113 6.58 16.68 6.48
CA PRO A 113 6.99 15.72 5.46
C PRO A 113 5.81 14.99 4.79
N VAL A 114 4.72 14.75 5.54
CA VAL A 114 3.50 14.11 5.01
C VAL A 114 2.85 15.03 3.98
N LEU A 115 2.63 16.30 4.35
CA LEU A 115 1.99 17.26 3.45
C LEU A 115 2.85 17.55 2.20
N GLN A 116 4.15 17.77 2.39
CA GLN A 116 5.05 18.09 1.28
C GLN A 116 5.06 16.99 0.23
N ARG A 117 5.14 15.72 0.65
CA ARG A 117 5.16 14.59 -0.29
C ARG A 117 3.80 14.35 -0.94
N ALA A 118 2.70 14.52 -0.20
CA ALA A 118 1.35 14.48 -0.77
C ALA A 118 1.14 15.55 -1.85
N ARG A 119 1.52 16.79 -1.55
CA ARG A 119 1.42 17.91 -2.49
C ARG A 119 2.34 17.72 -3.70
N ALA A 120 3.57 17.26 -3.48
CA ALA A 120 4.50 17.00 -4.57
C ALA A 120 3.97 15.91 -5.52
N LEU A 121 3.41 14.82 -4.97
CA LEU A 121 2.75 13.78 -5.75
C LEU A 121 1.57 14.35 -6.56
N TYR A 122 0.69 15.13 -5.92
CA TYR A 122 -0.45 15.75 -6.57
C TYR A 122 -0.02 16.66 -7.73
N MET A 123 0.91 17.59 -7.48
CA MET A 123 1.38 18.54 -8.50
C MET A 123 2.06 17.82 -9.67
N ARG A 124 2.82 16.75 -9.39
CA ARG A 124 3.38 15.87 -10.44
C ARG A 124 2.27 15.24 -11.27
N LYS A 125 1.23 14.70 -10.64
CA LYS A 125 0.14 14.01 -11.35
C LYS A 125 -0.78 14.95 -12.12
N VAL A 126 -0.94 16.18 -11.65
CA VAL A 126 -1.60 17.26 -12.40
C VAL A 126 -0.78 17.63 -13.63
N SER A 127 0.54 17.82 -13.51
CA SER A 127 1.38 18.18 -14.67
C SER A 127 1.50 17.05 -15.70
N GLU A 128 1.39 15.79 -15.27
CA GLU A 128 1.29 14.61 -16.14
C GLU A 128 -0.10 14.46 -16.81
N GLY A 129 -1.09 15.30 -16.46
CA GLY A 129 -2.47 15.20 -16.95
C GLY A 129 -3.21 13.97 -16.43
N LYS A 130 -2.74 13.35 -15.34
CA LYS A 130 -3.34 12.14 -14.74
C LYS A 130 -4.43 12.46 -13.72
N VAL A 131 -4.42 13.67 -13.16
CA VAL A 131 -5.38 14.11 -12.15
C VAL A 131 -5.90 15.49 -12.50
N SER A 132 -7.23 15.63 -12.44
CA SER A 132 -7.96 16.89 -12.56
C SER A 132 -8.78 17.23 -11.32
N ASN A 133 -8.85 16.30 -10.34
CA ASN A 133 -9.58 16.51 -9.10
C ASN A 133 -8.95 17.68 -8.30
N PRO A 134 -9.73 18.67 -7.84
CA PRO A 134 -9.18 19.83 -7.13
C PRO A 134 -8.63 19.51 -5.72
N CYS A 135 -8.88 18.30 -5.23
CA CYS A 135 -8.49 17.83 -3.91
C CYS A 135 -7.47 16.70 -4.04
N TYR A 136 -6.53 16.60 -3.11
CA TYR A 136 -5.63 15.45 -2.94
C TYR A 136 -5.63 14.96 -1.50
N PHE A 137 -5.18 13.72 -1.32
CA PHE A 137 -5.19 13.06 -0.03
C PHE A 137 -3.80 12.79 0.53
N ALA A 138 -3.70 12.82 1.85
CA ALA A 138 -2.54 12.35 2.58
C ALA A 138 -2.96 11.45 3.74
N MET A 139 -2.10 10.53 4.14
CA MET A 139 -2.30 9.74 5.36
C MET A 139 -0.98 9.64 6.12
N ASP A 140 -1.06 9.81 7.43
CA ASP A 140 0.05 9.60 8.34
C ASP A 140 -0.17 8.34 9.17
N ALA A 141 0.39 7.22 8.72
CA ALA A 141 0.27 5.95 9.42
C ALA A 141 1.13 5.87 10.69
N THR A 142 1.97 6.87 10.98
CA THR A 142 2.76 6.93 12.22
C THR A 142 1.97 7.47 13.40
N ARG A 143 0.90 8.24 13.14
CA ARG A 143 0.04 8.81 14.19
C ARG A 143 -0.87 7.76 14.84
N PRO A 144 -1.26 7.98 16.10
CA PRO A 144 -2.25 7.16 16.77
C PRO A 144 -3.55 7.09 15.96
N ASN A 145 -4.15 5.93 16.00
CA ASN A 145 -5.45 5.68 15.42
C ASN A 145 -6.53 5.84 16.50
N ASP A 146 -6.74 7.08 16.94
CA ASP A 146 -7.79 7.41 17.90
C ASP A 146 -9.06 7.91 17.15
N PRO A 147 -10.24 7.30 17.38
CA PRO A 147 -11.51 7.82 16.86
C PRO A 147 -11.93 9.17 17.46
N VAL A 148 -11.40 9.54 18.63
CA VAL A 148 -11.77 10.72 19.42
C VAL A 148 -10.82 11.89 19.16
N ASP A 149 -9.51 11.63 19.05
CA ASP A 149 -8.48 12.67 18.93
C ASP A 149 -7.63 12.57 17.65
N GLY A 150 -7.63 13.66 16.87
CA GLY A 150 -6.51 13.97 15.97
C GLY A 150 -6.30 13.09 14.74
N GLY A 151 -7.37 12.79 13.99
CA GLY A 151 -7.35 11.95 12.77
C GLY A 151 -6.12 12.11 11.86
N ARG A 152 -5.84 11.05 11.09
CA ARG A 152 -4.55 10.89 10.38
C ARG A 152 -4.68 10.72 8.88
N PHE A 153 -5.86 10.95 8.34
CA PHE A 153 -6.10 11.05 6.91
C PHE A 153 -6.59 12.47 6.62
N TYR A 154 -6.01 13.07 5.60
CA TYR A 154 -6.14 14.49 5.30
C TYR A 154 -6.68 14.63 3.89
N ILE A 155 -7.66 15.51 3.73
CA ILE A 155 -8.19 15.92 2.44
C ILE A 155 -7.86 17.39 2.27
N VAL A 156 -7.12 17.71 1.22
CA VAL A 156 -6.63 19.07 0.95
C VAL A 156 -7.11 19.49 -0.42
N CYS A 157 -7.88 20.58 -0.50
CA CYS A 157 -8.29 21.17 -1.76
C CYS A 157 -7.77 22.61 -1.83
N GLU A 158 -6.69 22.82 -2.58
CA GLU A 158 -5.98 24.12 -2.61
C GLU A 158 -6.82 25.23 -3.25
N ALA A 159 -7.62 24.92 -4.28
CA ALA A 159 -8.44 25.91 -4.96
C ALA A 159 -9.52 26.54 -4.07
N THR A 160 -10.06 25.75 -3.13
CA THR A 160 -11.10 26.19 -2.18
C THR A 160 -10.55 26.47 -0.79
N GLN A 161 -9.23 26.33 -0.58
CA GLN A 161 -8.56 26.46 0.71
C GLN A 161 -9.22 25.63 1.81
N THR A 162 -9.62 24.40 1.46
CA THR A 162 -10.24 23.48 2.43
C THR A 162 -9.24 22.43 2.88
N PHE A 163 -9.19 22.22 4.20
CA PHE A 163 -8.40 21.20 4.85
C PHE A 163 -9.31 20.43 5.80
N ARG A 164 -9.42 19.12 5.59
CA ARG A 164 -10.24 18.24 6.43
C ARG A 164 -9.41 17.10 6.97
N VAL A 165 -9.65 16.78 8.24
CA VAL A 165 -9.04 15.65 8.92
C VAL A 165 -10.12 14.60 9.16
N VAL A 166 -9.82 13.35 8.83
CA VAL A 166 -10.71 12.21 9.04
C VAL A 166 -9.96 11.08 9.77
N SER A 167 -10.71 10.30 10.54
CA SER A 167 -10.19 9.07 11.13
C SER A 167 -9.90 8.05 10.03
N SER A 168 -8.82 7.28 10.19
CA SER A 168 -8.47 6.23 9.23
C SER A 168 -7.76 5.08 9.94
N GLY A 169 -8.17 3.84 9.68
CA GLY A 169 -7.48 2.62 10.13
C GLY A 169 -6.17 2.35 9.38
N HIS A 170 -5.38 1.40 9.88
CA HIS A 170 -4.14 0.93 9.25
C HIS A 170 -4.10 -0.61 9.21
N GLY A 171 -3.12 -1.13 8.48
CA GLY A 171 -2.93 -2.56 8.29
C GLY A 171 -2.60 -3.29 9.59
N SER A 172 -3.37 -4.32 9.89
CA SER A 172 -3.26 -5.15 11.09
C SER A 172 -1.94 -5.92 11.19
N GLY A 173 -1.27 -6.21 10.07
CA GLY A 173 -0.20 -7.20 10.05
C GLY A 173 -0.71 -8.60 10.41
N ARG A 174 0.22 -9.53 10.67
CA ARG A 174 -0.12 -10.89 11.13
C ARG A 174 0.88 -11.42 12.13
N ASP A 175 0.41 -12.37 12.93
CA ASP A 175 1.24 -13.20 13.80
C ASP A 175 1.24 -14.64 13.26
N LEU A 176 2.34 -15.02 12.61
CA LEU A 176 2.58 -16.38 12.13
C LEU A 176 3.24 -17.16 13.27
N LYS A 177 2.44 -17.95 13.98
CA LYS A 177 2.87 -18.61 15.22
C LYS A 177 4.13 -19.45 15.01
N GLY A 178 5.14 -19.18 15.83
CA GLY A 178 6.43 -19.88 15.77
C GLY A 178 7.36 -19.48 14.60
N VAL A 179 6.94 -18.54 13.74
CA VAL A 179 7.73 -18.15 12.55
C VAL A 179 8.08 -16.67 12.57
N ALA A 180 7.08 -15.79 12.57
CA ALA A 180 7.30 -14.34 12.56
C ALA A 180 6.06 -13.59 13.04
N ASN A 181 6.26 -12.60 13.91
CA ASN A 181 5.22 -11.68 14.32
C ASN A 181 5.48 -10.28 13.73
N PHE A 182 4.61 -9.88 12.81
CA PHE A 182 4.57 -8.55 12.21
C PHE A 182 3.19 -7.92 12.42
N GLY A 183 2.47 -8.32 13.47
CA GLY A 183 1.21 -7.71 13.86
C GLY A 183 1.40 -6.28 14.36
N ASN A 184 0.38 -5.46 14.14
CA ASN A 184 0.29 -4.09 14.65
C ASN A 184 -0.75 -3.98 15.77
N GLY A 185 -0.50 -3.07 16.70
CA GLY A 185 -1.47 -2.64 17.70
C GLY A 185 -2.65 -1.92 17.05
N ARG A 186 -3.69 -1.63 17.83
CA ARG A 186 -4.84 -0.84 17.32
C ARG A 186 -4.48 0.63 17.16
N MET A 187 -3.72 1.18 18.12
CA MET A 187 -3.36 2.59 18.18
C MET A 187 -2.17 2.90 17.27
N CYS A 188 -1.03 2.26 17.51
CA CYS A 188 0.22 2.57 16.82
C CYS A 188 0.68 1.42 15.90
N ALA A 189 1.15 1.79 14.70
CA ALA A 189 1.70 0.86 13.73
C ALA A 189 3.21 0.73 13.90
N LYS A 190 3.68 -0.50 14.11
CA LYS A 190 5.12 -0.82 14.21
C LYS A 190 5.67 -1.35 12.88
N ASN A 191 4.88 -2.21 12.26
CA ASN A 191 5.25 -2.99 11.09
C ASN A 191 4.59 -2.41 9.85
N PHE A 192 5.38 -2.30 8.80
CA PHE A 192 4.98 -1.86 7.46
C PHE A 192 5.57 -2.82 6.45
N GLY A 193 5.01 -2.90 5.26
CA GLY A 193 5.54 -3.81 4.25
C GLY A 193 4.64 -3.92 3.04
N ASN A 194 5.22 -4.39 1.94
CA ASN A 194 4.55 -4.55 0.65
C ASN A 194 4.30 -6.02 0.27
N ALA A 195 4.54 -6.97 1.18
CA ALA A 195 4.27 -8.39 0.92
C ALA A 195 2.78 -8.68 0.70
N MET A 196 2.47 -9.53 -0.28
CA MET A 196 1.18 -10.19 -0.43
C MET A 196 0.77 -10.90 0.87
N ASP A 197 -0.53 -10.91 1.17
CA ASP A 197 -1.09 -11.58 2.36
C ASP A 197 -0.53 -11.13 3.71
N SER A 198 0.20 -10.01 3.78
CA SER A 198 0.77 -9.51 5.04
C SER A 198 -0.21 -8.68 5.88
N ASN A 199 -1.26 -8.15 5.27
CA ASN A 199 -2.15 -7.15 5.89
C ASN A 199 -1.41 -5.89 6.41
N LEU A 200 -0.17 -5.63 5.97
CA LEU A 200 0.61 -4.47 6.39
C LEU A 200 0.27 -3.24 5.53
N THR A 201 0.30 -2.05 6.13
CA THR A 201 0.29 -0.80 5.37
C THR A 201 1.63 -0.64 4.64
N THR A 202 1.57 -0.17 3.40
CA THR A 202 2.75 0.25 2.64
C THR A 202 2.65 1.76 2.43
N GLY A 203 3.62 2.53 2.90
CA GLY A 203 3.67 3.94 2.55
C GLY A 203 4.21 4.16 1.13
N GLY A 204 3.96 5.35 0.60
CA GLY A 204 4.35 5.76 -0.74
C GLY A 204 3.20 6.41 -1.49
N SER A 205 3.39 6.48 -2.81
CA SER A 205 2.47 7.15 -3.74
C SER A 205 1.34 6.23 -4.18
N TYR A 206 0.12 6.77 -4.23
CA TYR A 206 -1.05 6.10 -4.76
C TYR A 206 -1.89 7.06 -5.61
N MET A 207 -2.70 6.49 -6.51
CA MET A 207 -3.82 7.14 -7.17
C MET A 207 -5.11 6.38 -6.83
N THR A 208 -6.19 7.12 -6.58
CA THR A 208 -7.52 6.51 -6.42
C THR A 208 -8.02 6.05 -7.78
N GLU A 209 -8.67 4.90 -7.84
CA GLU A 209 -9.16 4.32 -9.09
C GLU A 209 -10.63 3.89 -8.95
N GLU A 210 -10.97 2.70 -9.42
CA GLU A 210 -12.34 2.26 -9.49
C GLU A 210 -12.96 2.06 -8.10
N THR A 211 -14.25 2.40 -8.00
CA THR A 211 -15.07 2.09 -6.83
C THR A 211 -15.92 0.84 -7.11
N LYS A 212 -15.78 -0.19 -6.28
CA LYS A 212 -16.58 -1.41 -6.36
C LYS A 212 -17.55 -1.48 -5.18
N THR A 213 -18.85 -1.43 -5.48
CA THR A 213 -19.90 -1.60 -4.48
C THR A 213 -20.33 -3.05 -4.41
N THR A 214 -20.29 -3.63 -3.22
CA THR A 214 -20.66 -5.04 -3.01
C THR A 214 -21.65 -5.18 -1.86
N PHE A 215 -22.63 -6.05 -2.06
CA PHE A 215 -23.53 -6.48 -1.00
C PHE A 215 -22.77 -7.30 0.05
N LYS A 216 -22.93 -6.94 1.33
CA LYS A 216 -22.25 -7.58 2.45
C LYS A 216 -23.20 -8.34 3.38
N GLY A 217 -24.50 -8.25 3.14
CA GLY A 217 -25.54 -8.85 3.96
C GLY A 217 -26.62 -7.87 4.37
N TYR A 218 -27.70 -8.41 4.89
CA TYR A 218 -28.73 -7.65 5.56
C TYR A 218 -28.39 -7.44 7.02
N TYR A 219 -28.89 -6.36 7.58
CA TYR A 219 -28.93 -6.14 9.02
C TYR A 219 -30.30 -5.59 9.42
N ARG A 220 -30.72 -5.90 10.65
CA ARG A 220 -31.95 -5.35 11.23
C ARG A 220 -31.74 -3.87 11.54
N SER A 221 -32.50 -2.99 10.87
CA SER A 221 -32.55 -1.55 11.21
C SER A 221 -33.64 -1.24 12.22
N SER A 222 -34.68 -2.08 12.28
CA SER A 222 -35.75 -2.05 13.26
C SER A 222 -36.28 -3.48 13.47
N GLN A 223 -37.25 -3.67 14.36
CA GLN A 223 -37.87 -4.99 14.60
C GLN A 223 -38.45 -5.62 13.33
N THR A 224 -38.94 -4.81 12.38
CA THR A 224 -39.65 -5.28 11.19
C THR A 224 -38.89 -5.07 9.88
N LYS A 225 -37.80 -4.29 9.88
CA LYS A 225 -37.10 -3.89 8.65
C LYS A 225 -35.66 -4.37 8.64
N ASN A 226 -35.34 -5.14 7.61
CA ASN A 226 -33.96 -5.46 7.23
C ASN A 226 -33.50 -4.49 6.14
N MET A 227 -32.27 -3.98 6.27
CA MET A 227 -31.64 -3.15 5.24
C MET A 227 -30.43 -3.86 4.67
N ALA A 228 -30.26 -3.74 3.36
CA ALA A 228 -29.07 -4.25 2.67
C ALA A 228 -27.88 -3.35 3.02
N PHE A 229 -26.82 -3.95 3.54
CA PHE A 229 -25.54 -3.25 3.69
C PHE A 229 -24.75 -3.39 2.38
N LEU A 230 -24.75 -2.32 1.60
CA LEU A 230 -23.87 -2.15 0.44
C LEU A 230 -22.61 -1.42 0.88
N ARG A 231 -21.46 -2.03 0.66
CA ARG A 231 -20.17 -1.41 0.98
C ARG A 231 -19.37 -1.15 -0.28
N SER A 232 -19.12 0.13 -0.52
CA SER A 232 -18.21 0.61 -1.56
C SER A 232 -16.76 0.42 -1.11
N PHE A 233 -15.93 -0.03 -2.03
CA PHE A 233 -14.49 -0.16 -1.87
C PHE A 233 -13.80 0.67 -2.96
N LEU A 234 -13.05 1.69 -2.55
CA LEU A 234 -12.25 2.53 -3.42
C LEU A 234 -10.89 1.88 -3.61
N GLN A 235 -10.62 1.33 -4.80
CA GLN A 235 -9.33 0.74 -5.12
C GLN A 235 -8.25 1.83 -5.21
N PHE A 236 -7.05 1.53 -4.72
CA PHE A 236 -5.86 2.33 -4.98
C PHE A 236 -4.95 1.62 -5.97
N ASP A 237 -4.30 2.40 -6.83
CA ASP A 237 -3.16 1.97 -7.64
C ASP A 237 -1.89 2.65 -7.15
N GLY A 238 -0.75 1.98 -7.21
CA GLY A 238 0.48 2.41 -6.54
C GLY A 238 1.69 2.54 -7.46
N GLU A 239 2.73 3.21 -6.99
CA GLU A 239 4.00 3.41 -7.68
C GLU A 239 5.19 3.10 -6.76
N GLY A 240 6.28 2.57 -7.31
CA GLY A 240 7.44 2.18 -6.52
C GLY A 240 7.14 1.03 -5.56
N GLU A 241 7.37 1.21 -4.26
CA GLU A 241 7.14 0.15 -3.25
C GLU A 241 5.67 -0.24 -3.11
N THR A 242 4.74 0.65 -3.50
CA THR A 242 3.30 0.44 -3.46
C THR A 242 2.76 -0.15 -4.78
N ALA A 243 3.60 -0.41 -5.78
CA ALA A 243 3.18 -0.83 -7.13
C ALA A 243 2.36 -2.14 -7.18
N ASN A 244 2.36 -2.93 -6.11
CA ASN A 244 1.51 -4.11 -6.01
C ASN A 244 0.17 -3.88 -5.27
N ALA A 245 -0.23 -2.61 -5.08
CA ALA A 245 -1.46 -2.22 -4.39
C ALA A 245 -2.71 -2.91 -4.95
N ARG A 246 -2.82 -2.98 -6.28
CA ARG A 246 -3.94 -3.62 -6.97
C ARG A 246 -4.00 -5.12 -6.72
N GLN A 247 -2.88 -5.82 -6.83
CA GLN A 247 -2.80 -7.27 -6.53
C GLN A 247 -3.12 -7.55 -5.06
N ARG A 248 -2.70 -6.66 -4.17
CA ARG A 248 -2.97 -6.74 -2.73
C ARG A 248 -4.38 -6.29 -2.34
N ALA A 249 -5.19 -5.83 -3.30
CA ALA A 249 -6.50 -5.24 -3.05
C ALA A 249 -6.44 -4.12 -1.99
N ILE A 250 -5.42 -3.27 -2.07
CA ILE A 250 -5.27 -2.09 -1.22
C ILE A 250 -6.21 -0.99 -1.68
N GLY A 251 -6.94 -0.41 -0.73
CA GLY A 251 -7.94 0.60 -1.03
C GLY A 251 -8.54 1.17 0.24
N GLY A 252 -9.65 1.85 0.10
CA GLY A 252 -10.38 2.46 1.20
C GLY A 252 -11.85 2.05 1.25
N HIS A 253 -12.41 1.92 2.45
CA HIS A 253 -13.83 1.62 2.64
C HIS A 253 -14.38 2.11 3.99
N ALA A 254 -15.71 2.11 4.11
CA ALA A 254 -16.37 2.30 5.40
C ALA A 254 -15.94 1.20 6.39
N ALA A 255 -15.56 1.60 7.59
CA ALA A 255 -15.18 0.73 8.71
C ALA A 255 -16.44 0.09 9.34
N ALA A 256 -17.21 -0.63 8.53
CA ALA A 256 -18.42 -1.33 8.95
C ALA A 256 -18.51 -2.72 8.30
N LYS A 257 -19.09 -3.68 9.02
CA LYS A 257 -19.33 -5.05 8.55
C LYS A 257 -20.61 -5.62 9.14
N VAL A 258 -21.20 -6.60 8.46
CA VAL A 258 -22.23 -7.46 9.05
C VAL A 258 -21.53 -8.57 9.82
N ALA A 259 -21.76 -8.66 11.12
CA ALA A 259 -21.17 -9.65 12.02
C ALA A 259 -22.25 -10.63 12.53
N GLY A 260 -21.83 -11.80 13.01
CA GLY A 260 -22.74 -12.83 13.51
C GLY A 260 -23.72 -13.30 12.44
N ILE A 261 -23.19 -13.59 11.25
CA ILE A 261 -24.01 -13.89 10.07
C ILE A 261 -24.67 -15.27 10.22
N CYS A 262 -25.97 -15.32 9.95
CA CYS A 262 -26.73 -16.51 9.61
C CYS A 262 -27.32 -16.38 8.20
N MET A 263 -27.69 -17.50 7.57
CA MET A 263 -28.33 -17.53 6.26
C MET A 263 -29.85 -17.52 6.43
N LYS A 264 -30.51 -16.43 6.03
CA LYS A 264 -31.97 -16.28 6.01
C LYS A 264 -32.51 -16.71 4.65
N LYS A 265 -33.56 -17.55 4.61
CA LYS A 265 -34.30 -17.83 3.38
C LYS A 265 -35.04 -16.57 2.94
N ASP A 266 -34.70 -16.06 1.76
CA ASP A 266 -35.34 -14.88 1.15
C ASP A 266 -35.21 -14.94 -0.38
N PRO A 267 -35.94 -15.84 -1.06
CA PRO A 267 -35.75 -16.09 -2.50
C PRO A 267 -36.12 -14.90 -3.38
N GLN A 268 -36.87 -13.93 -2.86
CA GLN A 268 -37.28 -12.72 -3.58
C GLN A 268 -36.22 -11.61 -3.50
N SER A 269 -35.20 -11.76 -2.64
CA SER A 269 -34.12 -10.79 -2.56
C SER A 269 -33.29 -10.81 -3.85
N PRO A 270 -32.94 -9.64 -4.43
CA PRO A 270 -32.02 -9.58 -5.56
C PRO A 270 -30.59 -10.01 -5.20
N TYR A 271 -30.30 -10.18 -3.90
CA TYR A 271 -29.00 -10.65 -3.40
C TYR A 271 -29.03 -12.10 -2.92
N ALA A 272 -30.14 -12.82 -3.13
CA ALA A 272 -30.23 -14.22 -2.79
C ALA A 272 -29.20 -15.04 -3.57
N ASN A 273 -28.58 -16.00 -2.89
CA ASN A 273 -27.81 -17.02 -3.58
C ASN A 273 -28.76 -17.94 -4.40
N ARG A 274 -28.19 -18.89 -5.12
CA ARG A 274 -28.93 -19.85 -5.97
C ARG A 274 -29.98 -20.66 -5.22
N ASP A 275 -29.78 -20.87 -3.92
CA ASP A 275 -30.68 -21.63 -3.06
C ASP A 275 -31.73 -20.73 -2.37
N GLY A 276 -31.76 -19.44 -2.71
CA GLY A 276 -32.71 -18.47 -2.18
C GLY A 276 -32.35 -17.95 -0.78
N TYR A 277 -31.08 -17.99 -0.37
CA TYR A 277 -30.63 -17.51 0.94
C TYR A 277 -29.80 -16.23 0.86
N VAL A 278 -29.93 -15.39 1.88
CA VAL A 278 -29.17 -14.16 2.07
C VAL A 278 -28.46 -14.16 3.43
N PRO A 279 -27.23 -13.61 3.53
CA PRO A 279 -26.61 -13.37 4.82
C PRO A 279 -27.37 -12.28 5.60
N LEU A 280 -27.71 -12.56 6.85
CA LEU A 280 -28.32 -11.64 7.80
C LEU A 280 -27.46 -11.62 9.07
N GLY A 281 -27.24 -10.43 9.64
CA GLY A 281 -26.54 -10.31 10.93
C GLY A 281 -26.68 -8.93 11.56
N LYS A 282 -25.72 -8.58 12.41
CA LYS A 282 -25.65 -7.28 13.09
C LYS A 282 -24.67 -6.35 12.37
N LEU A 283 -25.09 -5.13 12.08
CA LEU A 283 -24.15 -4.11 11.60
C LEU A 283 -23.23 -3.70 12.75
N VAL A 284 -21.93 -3.83 12.55
CA VAL A 284 -20.89 -3.44 13.51
C VAL A 284 -19.95 -2.47 12.83
N GLU A 285 -19.83 -1.29 13.43
CA GLU A 285 -18.83 -0.30 13.09
C GLU A 285 -17.54 -0.54 13.88
N TYR A 286 -16.42 -0.30 13.21
CA TYR A 286 -15.07 -0.41 13.75
C TYR A 286 -14.24 0.79 13.30
N ALA A 287 -14.84 1.99 13.26
CA ALA A 287 -14.14 3.22 12.95
C ALA A 287 -12.86 3.35 13.80
N GLY A 288 -11.74 3.69 13.15
CA GLY A 288 -10.42 3.64 13.79
C GLY A 288 -9.93 2.23 14.15
N GLY A 289 -10.40 1.18 13.47
CA GLY A 289 -9.96 -0.21 13.67
C GLY A 289 -8.76 -0.62 12.81
N ARG A 290 -8.29 -1.86 13.00
CA ARG A 290 -7.29 -2.49 12.11
C ARG A 290 -7.97 -3.12 10.90
N SER A 291 -7.34 -3.03 9.73
CA SER A 291 -7.82 -3.59 8.47
C SER A 291 -6.85 -4.65 7.92
N ASP A 292 -7.19 -5.27 6.79
CA ASP A 292 -6.29 -6.16 6.04
C ASP A 292 -5.34 -5.37 5.11
N GLY A 293 -4.81 -4.24 5.58
CA GLY A 293 -3.88 -3.37 4.83
C GLY A 293 -4.53 -2.14 4.19
N CYS A 294 -5.86 -2.08 4.17
CA CYS A 294 -6.66 -0.99 3.59
C CYS A 294 -6.79 0.23 4.53
N THR A 295 -7.11 1.39 3.97
CA THR A 295 -7.63 2.51 4.77
C THR A 295 -9.09 2.25 5.13
N SER A 296 -9.50 2.62 6.33
CA SER A 296 -10.89 2.44 6.76
C SER A 296 -11.39 3.66 7.51
N TRP A 297 -12.48 4.25 7.03
CA TRP A 297 -13.03 5.51 7.54
C TRP A 297 -14.36 5.29 8.26
N SER A 298 -14.87 6.31 8.95
CA SER A 298 -16.29 6.30 9.36
C SER A 298 -17.21 6.12 8.16
N ALA A 299 -18.45 5.66 8.36
CA ALA A 299 -19.39 5.47 7.25
C ALA A 299 -19.70 6.79 6.52
N SER A 300 -19.83 7.90 7.26
CA SER A 300 -20.04 9.23 6.71
C SER A 300 -18.83 9.72 5.89
N ASP A 301 -17.62 9.57 6.42
CA ASP A 301 -16.40 9.99 5.71
C ASP A 301 -16.17 9.15 4.46
N ALA A 302 -16.38 7.83 4.54
CA ALA A 302 -16.28 6.95 3.38
C ALA A 302 -17.23 7.37 2.26
N ASN A 303 -18.49 7.71 2.58
CA ASN A 303 -19.45 8.17 1.58
C ASN A 303 -19.00 9.47 0.91
N GLN A 304 -18.47 10.42 1.69
CA GLN A 304 -18.00 11.69 1.16
C GLN A 304 -16.73 11.53 0.31
N ILE A 305 -15.73 10.79 0.80
CA ILE A 305 -14.47 10.54 0.09
C ILE A 305 -14.74 9.81 -1.23
N ILE A 306 -15.55 8.75 -1.19
CA ILE A 306 -15.85 7.97 -2.39
C ILE A 306 -16.62 8.81 -3.41
N SER A 307 -17.58 9.63 -2.96
CA SER A 307 -18.31 10.53 -3.87
C SER A 307 -17.40 11.60 -4.48
N MET A 308 -16.40 12.08 -3.73
CA MET A 308 -15.45 13.10 -4.19
C MET A 308 -14.54 12.62 -5.32
N VAL A 309 -14.19 11.32 -5.33
CA VAL A 309 -13.27 10.76 -6.34
C VAL A 309 -13.96 9.89 -7.37
N LYS A 310 -15.27 9.65 -7.22
CA LYS A 310 -16.05 8.90 -8.18
C LYS A 310 -15.99 9.60 -9.53
N ASP A 311 -15.51 8.87 -10.54
CA ASP A 311 -15.32 9.35 -11.92
C ASP A 311 -14.35 10.55 -12.05
N ASN A 312 -13.65 10.93 -10.96
CA ASN A 312 -12.68 12.03 -10.91
C ASN A 312 -11.53 11.66 -9.96
N PRO A 313 -10.62 10.78 -10.37
CA PRO A 313 -9.57 10.24 -9.50
C PRO A 313 -8.61 11.32 -9.00
N THR A 314 -7.99 11.08 -7.85
CA THR A 314 -6.94 11.93 -7.27
C THR A 314 -5.80 11.11 -6.68
N THR A 315 -4.76 11.80 -6.21
CA THR A 315 -3.61 11.20 -5.54
C THR A 315 -3.85 10.99 -4.04
N LEU A 316 -3.29 9.91 -3.50
CA LEU A 316 -3.13 9.67 -2.08
C LEU A 316 -1.65 9.39 -1.79
N TYR A 317 -1.07 10.12 -0.84
CA TYR A 317 0.25 9.77 -0.31
C TYR A 317 0.13 9.22 1.11
N ILE A 318 0.68 8.03 1.37
CA ILE A 318 0.69 7.42 2.70
C ILE A 318 2.11 7.48 3.26
N TYR A 319 2.33 8.17 4.37
CA TYR A 319 3.57 8.15 5.13
C TYR A 319 3.54 7.03 6.18
N PRO A 320 4.65 6.32 6.47
CA PRO A 320 6.02 6.47 5.96
C PRO A 320 6.43 5.46 4.86
N GLU A 321 7.41 5.83 4.02
CA GLU A 321 8.06 4.91 3.06
C GLU A 321 9.15 4.06 3.76
N SER A 322 9.65 3.01 3.11
CA SER A 322 10.67 2.14 3.72
C SER A 322 11.94 2.87 4.15
N ALA A 323 12.36 3.88 3.39
CA ALA A 323 13.54 4.69 3.69
C ALA A 323 13.37 5.47 5.01
N ASP A 324 12.20 6.06 5.23
CA ASP A 324 11.89 6.76 6.49
C ASP A 324 11.89 5.78 7.66
N ILE A 325 11.23 4.63 7.49
CA ILE A 325 11.16 3.58 8.50
C ILE A 325 12.57 3.11 8.89
N ASN A 326 13.41 2.82 7.91
CA ASN A 326 14.78 2.36 8.14
C ASN A 326 15.65 3.44 8.81
N ALA A 327 15.50 4.71 8.41
CA ALA A 327 16.23 5.82 9.01
C ALA A 327 15.83 6.02 10.48
N VAL A 328 14.53 5.98 10.80
CA VAL A 328 14.03 6.08 12.17
C VAL A 328 14.46 4.87 13.00
N ALA A 329 14.30 3.65 12.47
CA ALA A 329 14.71 2.42 13.15
C ALA A 329 16.21 2.44 13.51
N LYS A 330 17.07 2.84 12.57
CA LYS A 330 18.52 2.96 12.82
C LYS A 330 18.85 4.01 13.87
N THR A 331 18.13 5.13 13.87
CA THR A 331 18.33 6.23 14.82
C THR A 331 17.93 5.81 16.24
N VAL A 332 16.77 5.18 16.40
CA VAL A 332 16.29 4.66 17.69
C VAL A 332 17.20 3.54 18.20
N ALA A 333 17.63 2.62 17.33
CA ALA A 333 18.56 1.55 17.72
C ALA A 333 19.92 2.09 18.22
N ALA A 334 20.31 3.29 17.78
CA ALA A 334 21.50 3.98 18.26
C ALA A 334 21.24 4.83 19.54
N GLY A 335 20.08 4.70 20.18
CA GLY A 335 19.71 5.44 21.39
C GLY A 335 19.47 6.94 21.16
N ARG A 336 19.29 7.37 19.90
CA ARG A 336 19.11 8.79 19.53
C ARG A 336 17.64 9.11 19.29
N SER A 337 17.26 10.36 19.54
CA SER A 337 15.93 10.88 19.20
C SER A 337 15.78 11.07 17.69
N ALA A 338 14.66 10.62 17.13
CA ALA A 338 14.32 10.82 15.72
C ALA A 338 14.22 12.32 15.37
N ALA A 339 13.54 13.10 16.23
CA ALA A 339 13.37 14.53 16.03
C ALA A 339 14.71 15.29 15.99
N GLN A 340 15.66 14.93 16.88
CA GLN A 340 17.01 15.51 16.88
C GLN A 340 17.82 15.17 15.63
N ALA A 341 17.52 14.03 15.00
CA ALA A 341 18.12 13.64 13.72
C ALA A 341 17.40 14.23 12.50
N GLY A 342 16.41 15.11 12.71
CA GLY A 342 15.60 15.69 11.63
C GLY A 342 14.65 14.69 10.97
N LEU A 343 14.41 13.54 11.60
CA LEU A 343 13.50 12.50 11.13
C LEU A 343 12.13 12.68 11.78
N TYR A 344 11.09 12.31 11.04
CA TYR A 344 9.72 12.41 11.52
C TYR A 344 9.12 11.05 11.86
N TRP A 345 8.59 10.95 13.06
CA TRP A 345 7.63 9.94 13.50
C TRP A 345 6.80 10.58 14.62
N ASN A 346 5.53 10.22 14.78
CA ASN A 346 4.78 10.69 15.94
C ASN A 346 5.39 10.19 17.26
N ASP A 347 5.73 11.09 18.18
CA ASP A 347 6.51 10.77 19.38
C ASP A 347 5.83 9.76 20.31
N SER A 348 4.51 9.86 20.53
CA SER A 348 3.79 8.94 21.41
C SER A 348 3.77 7.53 20.83
N CYS A 349 3.49 7.39 19.54
CA CYS A 349 3.54 6.10 18.87
C CYS A 349 4.95 5.55 18.76
N LEU A 350 5.98 6.38 18.51
CA LEU A 350 7.37 5.89 18.46
C LEU A 350 7.79 5.33 19.83
N LYS A 351 7.44 6.02 20.91
CA LYS A 351 7.70 5.55 22.28
C LYS A 351 7.00 4.22 22.58
N GLU A 352 5.76 4.05 22.12
CA GLU A 352 4.99 2.80 22.33
C GLU A 352 5.60 1.61 21.57
N ILE A 353 5.96 1.79 20.30
CA ILE A 353 6.42 0.69 19.44
C ILE A 353 7.92 0.38 19.60
N GLY A 354 8.67 1.31 20.19
CA GLY A 354 10.13 1.31 20.26
C GLY A 354 10.75 1.70 18.91
N ALA A 355 10.98 0.71 18.05
CA ALA A 355 11.55 0.92 16.72
C ALA A 355 10.59 0.37 15.64
N PRO A 356 10.31 1.13 14.59
CA PRO A 356 9.50 0.66 13.47
C PRO A 356 10.27 -0.35 12.62
N LYS A 357 9.54 -1.11 11.80
CA LYS A 357 10.13 -2.11 10.91
C LYS A 357 9.41 -2.15 9.57
N PHE A 358 10.19 -2.09 8.50
CA PHE A 358 9.73 -2.41 7.16
C PHE A 358 10.02 -3.89 6.85
N TRP A 359 9.05 -4.56 6.24
CA TRP A 359 9.11 -5.94 5.80
C TRP A 359 9.04 -5.98 4.26
N PRO A 360 10.19 -6.05 3.57
CA PRO A 360 10.23 -6.15 2.11
C PRO A 360 9.55 -7.43 1.62
N LYS A 361 8.82 -7.32 0.50
CA LYS A 361 8.15 -8.45 -0.15
C LYS A 361 9.09 -9.62 -0.38
N GLU A 362 10.32 -9.36 -0.79
CA GLU A 362 11.36 -10.36 -1.11
C GLU A 362 11.71 -11.22 0.11
N THR A 363 11.54 -10.67 1.31
CA THR A 363 11.87 -11.36 2.56
C THR A 363 10.64 -11.97 3.23
N LEU A 364 9.49 -11.30 3.18
CA LEU A 364 8.32 -11.70 3.95
C LEU A 364 7.36 -12.60 3.16
N GLU A 365 7.22 -12.43 1.84
CA GLU A 365 6.31 -13.27 1.05
C GLU A 365 6.71 -14.75 1.09
N PRO A 366 8.00 -15.15 0.93
CA PRO A 366 8.38 -16.55 1.01
C PRO A 366 8.03 -17.17 2.37
N VAL A 367 8.18 -16.40 3.45
CA VAL A 367 7.83 -16.82 4.81
C VAL A 367 6.32 -17.06 4.95
N ILE A 368 5.49 -16.14 4.45
CA ILE A 368 4.03 -16.28 4.48
C ILE A 368 3.58 -17.49 3.63
N VAL A 369 4.14 -17.66 2.43
CA VAL A 369 3.82 -18.78 1.53
C VAL A 369 4.15 -20.11 2.19
N GLN A 370 5.35 -20.23 2.76
CA GLN A 370 5.77 -21.45 3.45
C GLN A 370 4.90 -21.73 4.67
N TYR A 371 4.60 -20.71 5.49
CA TYR A 371 3.71 -20.87 6.64
C TYR A 371 2.33 -21.39 6.24
N LYS A 372 1.72 -20.86 5.17
CA LYS A 372 0.41 -21.32 4.66
C LYS A 372 0.46 -22.78 4.17
N LYS A 373 1.59 -23.21 3.60
CA LYS A 373 1.79 -24.59 3.15
C LYS A 373 1.89 -25.56 4.33
N ASP A 374 2.61 -25.16 5.37
CA ASP A 374 2.80 -25.98 6.58
C ASP A 374 1.57 -25.96 7.50
N HIS A 375 0.73 -24.93 7.38
CA HIS A 375 -0.48 -24.73 8.18
C HIS A 375 -1.71 -24.52 7.27
N PRO A 376 -2.16 -25.56 6.54
CA PRO A 376 -3.32 -25.44 5.68
C PRO A 376 -4.55 -25.04 6.49
N ALA A 377 -5.31 -24.06 5.99
CA ALA A 377 -6.54 -23.61 6.64
C ALA A 377 -7.54 -24.78 6.77
N PRO A 378 -8.25 -24.90 7.90
CA PRO A 378 -9.28 -25.92 8.04
C PRO A 378 -10.39 -25.68 6.99
N PRO A 379 -11.14 -26.73 6.61
CA PRO A 379 -12.29 -26.59 5.73
C PRO A 379 -13.26 -25.52 6.25
N ALA A 380 -13.78 -24.70 5.34
CA ALA A 380 -14.77 -23.68 5.69
C ALA A 380 -16.00 -24.35 6.30
N ARG A 381 -16.39 -23.91 7.51
CA ARG A 381 -17.65 -24.35 8.12
C ARG A 381 -18.81 -23.67 7.41
N PRO A 382 -19.94 -24.38 7.21
CA PRO A 382 -21.14 -23.74 6.66
C PRO A 382 -21.61 -22.64 7.61
N ILE A 383 -22.08 -21.53 7.04
CA ILE A 383 -22.75 -20.47 7.80
C ILE A 383 -24.08 -21.05 8.29
N PRO A 384 -24.43 -20.91 9.58
CA PRO A 384 -25.68 -21.46 10.12
C PRO A 384 -26.90 -20.82 9.46
N ILE A 385 -28.00 -21.56 9.39
CA ILE A 385 -29.31 -21.00 9.02
C ILE A 385 -29.83 -20.15 10.19
N CYS A 386 -30.51 -19.05 9.90
CA CYS A 386 -31.13 -18.24 10.96
C CYS A 386 -32.22 -19.02 11.70
N GLU A 387 -32.22 -18.92 13.03
CA GLU A 387 -33.30 -19.44 13.90
C GLU A 387 -34.60 -18.66 13.75
#